data_AF-A0A3D5R5H9-F1
#
_entry.id   AF-A0A3D5R5H9-F1
#
_cell.length_a   1.000
_cell.length_b   1.000
_cell.length_c   1.000
_cell.angle_alpha   90.00
_cell.angle_beta   90.00
_cell.angle_gamma   90.00
#
_symmetry.space_group_name_H-M   'P 1'
#
loop_
_entity.id
_entity.type
_entity.pdbx_description
1 polymer ?
#
loop_
_entity_poly.entity_id
_entity_poly.type
_entity_poly.pdbx_seq_one_letter_code
_entity_poly.pdbx_strand_id
1 'polypeptide(L)'
;LGVYLPLITTNCAVLGLAILNIQNEFNLMETIVNSLGAAIGFTLAIVLFAGIRERLELADVPESLKGFPIALITAGLMSIAFLGFSSLSI
;
A
#
# COMPACT_ATOMS: atom_id res chain seq x y z
N LEU A 1 -16.84 -10.06 -5.42
CA LEU A 1 -15.41 -10.22 -5.77
C LEU A 1 -15.10 -10.30 -7.27
N GLY A 2 -16.07 -10.56 -8.17
CA GLY A 2 -15.77 -10.86 -9.59
C GLY A 2 -14.93 -9.82 -10.32
N VAL A 3 -15.21 -8.53 -10.14
CA VAL A 3 -14.43 -7.43 -10.75
C VAL A 3 -13.09 -7.19 -10.07
N TYR A 4 -12.95 -7.56 -8.79
CA TYR A 4 -11.74 -7.34 -8.01
C TYR A 4 -10.66 -8.39 -8.28
N LEU A 5 -11.02 -9.59 -8.74
CA LEU A 5 -10.05 -10.66 -8.98
C LEU A 5 -8.99 -10.28 -10.05
N PRO A 6 -9.36 -9.70 -11.22
CA PRO A 6 -8.38 -9.16 -12.15
C PRO A 6 -7.55 -8.02 -11.57
N LEU A 7 -8.18 -7.11 -10.81
CA LEU A 7 -7.50 -5.96 -10.17
C LEU A 7 -6.46 -6.40 -9.13
N ILE A 8 -6.68 -7.53 -8.45
CA ILE A 8 -5.71 -8.11 -7.52
C ILE A 8 -4.51 -8.69 -8.29
N THR A 9 -4.76 -9.42 -9.38
CA THR A 9 -3.67 -10.04 -10.17
C THR A 9 -2.78 -9.03 -10.88
N THR A 10 -3.30 -7.85 -11.24
CA THR A 10 -2.54 -6.77 -11.86
C THR A 10 -2.06 -5.72 -10.85
N ASN A 11 -2.04 -6.05 -9.56
CA ASN A 11 -1.63 -5.11 -8.53
C ASN A 11 -0.11 -4.88 -8.56
N CYS A 12 0.31 -3.62 -8.52
CA CYS A 12 1.72 -3.23 -8.58
C CYS A 12 2.55 -3.70 -7.37
N ALA A 13 1.96 -3.76 -6.18
CA ALA A 13 2.66 -4.24 -4.98
C ALA A 13 2.89 -5.76 -5.06
N VAL A 14 1.91 -6.52 -5.56
CA VAL A 14 2.04 -7.98 -5.75
C VAL A 14 3.12 -8.31 -6.78
N LEU A 15 3.11 -7.63 -7.93
CA LEU A 15 4.14 -7.79 -8.96
C LEU A 15 5.53 -7.38 -8.45
N GLY A 16 5.63 -6.26 -7.73
CA GLY A 16 6.89 -5.78 -7.17
C GLY A 16 7.51 -6.76 -6.18
N LEU A 17 6.69 -7.34 -5.30
CA LEU A 17 7.12 -8.35 -4.34
C LEU A 17 7.66 -9.61 -5.04
N ALA A 18 6.99 -10.08 -6.08
CA ALA A 18 7.45 -11.23 -6.86
C ALA A 18 8.83 -10.96 -7.50
N ILE A 19 9.00 -9.76 -8.08
CA ILE A 19 10.26 -9.32 -8.68
C ILE A 19 11.36 -9.21 -7.60
N LEU A 20 11.06 -8.67 -6.42
CA LEU A 20 12.03 -8.54 -5.32
C LEU A 20 12.47 -9.91 -4.77
N ASN A 21 11.56 -10.87 -4.63
CA ASN A 21 11.91 -12.23 -4.19
C ASN A 21 12.87 -12.92 -5.18
N ILE A 22 12.68 -12.69 -6.48
CA ILE A 22 13.57 -13.22 -7.53
C ILE A 22 14.94 -12.52 -7.47
N GLN A 23 14.97 -11.19 -7.36
CA GLN A 23 16.23 -10.44 -7.31
C GLN A 23 17.08 -10.74 -6.07
N ASN A 24 16.44 -11.07 -4.95
CA ASN A 24 17.12 -11.44 -3.71
C ASN A 24 17.43 -12.95 -3.61
N GLU A 25 17.14 -13.73 -4.65
CA GLU A 25 17.39 -15.18 -4.72
C GLU A 25 16.83 -15.99 -3.53
N PHE A 26 15.65 -15.60 -3.02
CA PHE A 26 15.05 -16.26 -1.86
C PHE A 26 14.64 -17.70 -2.16
N ASN A 27 14.89 -18.59 -1.20
CA ASN A 27 14.35 -19.95 -1.24
C ASN A 27 12.83 -19.94 -0.96
N LEU A 28 12.18 -21.11 -1.06
CA LEU A 28 10.72 -21.21 -0.90
C LEU A 28 10.25 -20.75 0.49
N MET A 29 11.00 -21.08 1.54
CA MET A 29 10.62 -20.69 2.91
C MET A 29 10.81 -19.20 3.14
N GLU A 30 11.93 -18.63 2.70
CA GLU A 30 12.19 -17.18 2.74
C GLU A 30 11.14 -16.40 1.95
N THR A 31 10.77 -16.89 0.77
CA THR A 31 9.74 -16.29 -0.08
C THR A 31 8.39 -16.26 0.61
N ILE A 32 7.98 -17.34 1.28
CA ILE A 32 6.71 -17.40 2.01
C ILE A 32 6.72 -16.39 3.18
N VAL A 33 7.79 -16.39 3.97
CA VAL A 33 7.92 -15.49 5.13
C VAL A 33 7.94 -14.02 4.68
N ASN A 34 8.75 -13.69 3.67
CA ASN A 34 8.82 -12.33 3.13
C ASN A 34 7.46 -11.89 2.56
N SER A 35 6.78 -12.78 1.83
CA SER A 35 5.49 -12.45 1.22
C SER A 35 4.39 -12.26 2.26
N LEU A 36 4.39 -13.04 3.34
CA LEU A 36 3.48 -12.84 4.47
C LEU A 36 3.73 -11.50 5.17
N GLY A 37 5.00 -11.16 5.44
CA GLY A 37 5.37 -9.87 6.02
C GLY A 37 4.92 -8.69 5.15
N ALA A 38 5.18 -8.77 3.84
CA ALA A 38 4.76 -7.76 2.87
C ALA A 38 3.23 -7.64 2.78
N ALA A 39 2.49 -8.75 2.82
CA ALA A 39 1.02 -8.74 2.78
C ALA A 39 0.41 -8.09 4.04
N ILE A 40 0.99 -8.34 5.21
CA ILE A 40 0.58 -7.69 6.47
C ILE A 40 0.85 -6.18 6.38
N GLY A 41 2.04 -5.78 5.92
CA GLY A 41 2.39 -4.36 5.73
C GLY A 41 1.46 -3.65 4.74
N PHE A 42 1.14 -4.30 3.62
CA PHE A 42 0.21 -3.76 2.62
C PHE A 42 -1.22 -3.62 3.18
N THR A 43 -1.67 -4.61 3.96
CA THR A 43 -2.97 -4.56 4.64
C THR A 43 -3.04 -3.38 5.61
N LEU A 44 -2.00 -3.18 6.42
CA LEU A 44 -1.90 -2.03 7.32
C LEU A 44 -1.97 -0.70 6.55
N ALA A 45 -1.23 -0.58 5.45
CA ALA A 45 -1.23 0.63 4.62
C ALA A 45 -2.63 0.93 4.04
N ILE A 46 -3.35 -0.08 3.54
CA ILE A 46 -4.72 0.11 3.02
C ILE A 46 -5.69 0.50 4.13
N VAL A 47 -5.63 -0.15 5.30
CA VAL A 47 -6.52 0.17 6.43
C VAL A 47 -6.31 1.60 6.92
N LEU A 48 -5.05 2.05 7.03
CA LEU A 48 -4.74 3.44 7.38
C LEU A 48 -5.26 4.42 6.32
N PHE A 49 -5.05 4.11 5.04
CA PHE A 49 -5.54 4.95 3.96
C PHE A 49 -7.07 5.04 3.94
N ALA A 50 -7.77 3.92 4.17
CA ALA A 50 -9.23 3.89 4.29
C ALA A 50 -9.73 4.76 5.44
N GLY A 51 -9.10 4.69 6.62
CA GLY A 51 -9.44 5.53 7.77
C GLY A 51 -9.20 7.02 7.51
N ILE A 52 -8.14 7.39 6.77
CA ILE A 52 -7.92 8.78 6.35
C ILE A 52 -9.03 9.24 5.40
N ARG A 53 -9.44 8.39 4.45
CA ARG A 53 -10.50 8.71 3.49
C ARG A 53 -11.86 8.92 4.17
N GLU A 54 -12.22 8.07 5.12
CA GLU A 54 -13.46 8.23 5.90
C GLU A 54 -13.48 9.57 6.66
N ARG A 55 -12.34 9.98 7.25
CA ARG A 55 -12.23 11.29 7.89
C ARG A 55 -12.34 12.46 6.92
N LEU A 56 -11.80 12.32 5.70
CA LEU A 56 -11.88 13.36 4.67
C LEU A 56 -13.29 13.56 4.12
N GLU A 57 -14.14 12.53 4.14
CA GLU A 57 -15.55 12.65 3.72
C GLU A 57 -16.35 13.57 4.64
N LEU A 58 -15.96 13.67 5.91
CA LEU A 58 -16.55 14.57 6.90
C LEU A 58 -15.85 15.93 6.97
N ALA A 59 -14.70 16.09 6.29
CA ALA A 59 -13.91 17.31 6.31
C ALA A 59 -14.34 18.29 5.22
N ASP A 60 -14.09 19.58 5.44
CA ASP A 60 -14.43 20.63 4.49
C ASP A 60 -13.36 20.74 3.38
N VAL A 61 -13.40 19.81 2.43
CA VAL A 61 -12.48 19.74 1.29
C VAL A 61 -13.02 20.60 0.13
N PRO A 62 -12.22 21.49 -0.50
CA PRO A 62 -12.63 22.26 -1.67
C PRO A 62 -13.18 21.35 -2.78
N GLU A 63 -14.23 21.80 -3.47
CA GLU A 63 -14.95 20.99 -4.47
C GLU A 63 -14.02 20.42 -5.56
N SER A 64 -13.05 21.20 -6.01
CA SER A 64 -12.07 20.79 -7.02
C SER A 64 -11.11 19.68 -6.58
N LEU A 65 -10.97 19.44 -5.27
CA LEU A 65 -10.08 18.42 -4.70
C LEU A 65 -10.83 17.17 -4.21
N LYS A 66 -12.17 17.20 -4.15
CA LYS A 66 -12.96 16.06 -3.65
C LYS A 66 -12.73 14.80 -4.49
N GLY A 67 -12.72 13.66 -3.82
CA GLY A 67 -12.55 12.34 -4.46
C GLY A 67 -11.09 12.01 -4.76
N PHE A 68 -10.75 11.87 -6.04
CA PHE A 68 -9.45 11.35 -6.47
C PHE A 68 -8.25 12.28 -6.17
N PRO A 69 -8.33 13.62 -6.38
CA PRO A 69 -7.19 14.50 -6.15
C PRO A 69 -6.72 14.51 -4.69
N ILE A 70 -7.64 14.64 -3.71
CA ILE A 70 -7.29 14.59 -2.29
C ILE A 70 -6.77 13.20 -1.87
N ALA A 71 -7.27 12.13 -2.49
CA ALA A 71 -6.75 10.78 -2.26
C ALA A 71 -5.29 10.64 -2.70
N LEU A 72 -4.88 11.26 -3.81
CA LEU A 72 -3.48 11.27 -4.24
C LEU A 72 -2.58 12.10 -3.30
N ILE A 73 -3.05 13.27 -2.87
CA ILE A 73 -2.30 14.12 -1.93
C ILE A 73 -2.08 13.36 -0.61
N THR A 74 -3.13 12.73 -0.08
CA THR A 74 -3.02 11.96 1.16
C THR A 74 -2.18 10.70 1.01
N ALA A 75 -2.22 10.02 -0.14
CA ALA A 75 -1.30 8.91 -0.42
C ALA A 75 0.17 9.38 -0.43
N GLY A 76 0.44 10.57 -0.99
CA GLY A 76 1.77 11.19 -0.94
C GLY A 76 2.23 11.53 0.47
N LEU A 77 1.37 12.14 1.29
CA LEU A 77 1.68 12.44 2.70
C LEU A 77 1.89 11.17 3.52
N MET A 78 1.09 10.14 3.27
CA MET A 78 1.25 8.82 3.90
C MET A 78 2.57 8.17 3.51
N SER A 79 3.00 8.29 2.26
CA SER A 79 4.32 7.83 1.80
C SER A 79 5.45 8.51 2.58
N ILE A 80 5.37 9.84 2.78
CA ILE A 80 6.35 10.59 3.59
C ILE A 80 6.38 10.10 5.04
N ALA A 81 5.21 9.80 5.62
CA ALA A 81 5.16 9.23 6.97
C ALA A 81 5.86 7.85 7.02
N PHE A 82 5.67 7.00 6.01
CA PHE A 82 6.33 5.70 5.94
C PHE A 82 7.85 5.78 5.67
N LEU A 83 8.34 6.83 4.99
CA LEU A 83 9.79 7.07 4.84
C LEU A 83 10.49 7.20 6.20
N GLY A 84 9.79 7.57 7.27
CA GLY A 84 10.33 7.57 8.63
C GLY A 84 10.83 6.20 9.11
N PHE A 85 10.34 5.10 8.51
CA PHE A 85 10.83 3.75 8.81
C PHE A 85 12.02 3.31 7.96
N SER A 86 12.42 4.09 6.94
CA SER A 86 13.50 3.70 6.01
C SER A 86 14.89 3.66 6.66
N SER A 87 15.10 4.37 7.77
CA SER A 87 16.34 4.34 8.54
C SER A 87 16.31 3.35 9.71
N LEU A 88 15.24 2.55 9.84
CA LEU A 88 15.14 1.56 10.90
C LEU A 88 16.04 0.36 10.56
N SER A 89 17.28 0.39 11.04
CA SER A 89 18.19 -0.74 11.02
C SER A 89 17.93 -1.62 12.25
N ILE A 90 17.17 -2.70 12.06
CA ILE A 90 17.12 -3.83 12.99
C ILE A 90 18.19 -4.84 12.59
#